data_AF-A0A382DKL7-F1
#
_entry.id   AF-A0A382DKL7-F1
#
_cell.length_a   1.000
_cell.length_b   1.000
_cell.length_c   1.000
_cell.angle_alpha   90.00
_cell.angle_beta   90.00
_cell.angle_gamma   90.00
#
_symmetry.space_group_name_H-M   'P 1'
#
loop_
_entity.id
_entity.type
_entity.pdbx_description
1 polymer ?
#
loop_
_entity_poly.entity_id
_entity_poly.type
_entity_poly.pdbx_seq_one_letter_code
_entity_poly.pdbx_strand_id
1 'polypeptide(L)'
;MVEQVKKYFNENGDVGVLVSGGYGAGWSTWDNSENTEQILFEPTVIQMILDDADPKDVEAYCESKYEHGYFGGVDGLHIVWLKPGTEFYIDEYDGAEGLIQKERHNWNTA
;
A
#
# COMPACT_ATOMS: atom_id res chain seq x y z
N MET A 1 -19.38 -8.68 -11.00
CA MET A 1 -19.46 -8.45 -9.54
C MET A 1 -18.15 -7.82 -9.16
N VAL A 2 -18.16 -6.64 -8.52
CA VAL A 2 -16.90 -6.05 -8.03
C VAL A 2 -16.44 -6.92 -6.87
N GLU A 3 -15.30 -7.57 -7.01
CA GLU A 3 -14.71 -8.35 -5.93
C GLU A 3 -14.37 -7.37 -4.80
N GLN A 4 -14.88 -7.60 -3.59
CA GLN A 4 -14.57 -6.72 -2.47
C GLN A 4 -13.07 -6.87 -2.15
N VAL A 5 -12.35 -5.75 -2.09
CA VAL A 5 -10.94 -5.73 -1.68
C VAL A 5 -10.84 -6.34 -0.28
N LYS A 6 -10.25 -7.52 -0.18
CA LYS A 6 -9.98 -8.18 1.11
C LYS A 6 -8.87 -7.40 1.81
N LYS A 7 -9.11 -6.99 3.06
CA LYS A 7 -8.17 -6.18 3.87
C LYS A 7 -7.69 -6.95 5.09
N TYR A 8 -6.48 -6.64 5.56
CA TYR A 8 -5.92 -7.17 6.81
C TYR A 8 -6.29 -6.27 7.99
N PHE A 9 -6.67 -6.86 9.12
CA PHE A 9 -6.95 -6.17 10.38
C PHE A 9 -6.02 -6.68 11.49
N ASN A 10 -5.42 -5.77 12.25
CA ASN A 10 -4.63 -6.13 13.44
C ASN A 10 -5.54 -6.44 14.66
N GLU A 11 -4.93 -6.78 15.79
CA GLU A 11 -5.62 -7.10 17.05
C GLU A 11 -6.47 -5.93 17.63
N ASN A 12 -6.18 -4.69 17.22
CA ASN A 12 -6.93 -3.50 17.61
C ASN A 12 -8.11 -3.20 16.67
N GLY A 13 -8.27 -3.97 15.59
CA GLY A 13 -9.28 -3.74 14.57
C GLY A 13 -8.92 -2.61 13.58
N ASP A 14 -7.66 -2.18 13.57
CA ASP A 14 -7.16 -1.23 12.56
C ASP A 14 -6.82 -1.96 11.27
N VAL A 15 -7.08 -1.31 10.13
CA VAL A 15 -6.75 -1.80 8.79
C VAL A 15 -5.32 -1.43 8.42
N GLY A 16 -4.58 -2.39 7.87
CA GLY A 16 -3.22 -2.16 7.36
C GLY A 16 -3.24 -1.57 5.95
N VAL A 17 -2.38 -0.57 5.72
CA VAL A 17 -2.14 0.05 4.42
C VAL A 17 -0.66 -0.03 4.09
N LEU A 18 -0.33 -0.46 2.87
CA LEU A 18 1.03 -0.57 2.37
C LEU A 18 1.51 0.75 1.78
N VAL A 19 2.69 1.22 2.22
CA VAL A 19 3.31 2.48 1.79
C VAL A 19 4.81 2.25 1.59
N SER A 20 5.38 2.78 0.51
CA SER A 20 6.85 2.75 0.27
C SER A 20 7.51 4.06 0.73
N GLY A 21 8.41 4.00 1.71
CA GLY A 21 9.16 5.18 2.17
C GLY A 21 10.47 5.47 1.41
N GLY A 22 10.81 4.69 0.38
CA GLY A 22 12.08 4.77 -0.35
C GLY A 22 12.01 5.56 -1.65
N TYR A 23 13.15 6.05 -2.14
CA TYR A 23 13.22 6.73 -3.45
C TYR A 23 13.46 5.74 -4.60
N GLY A 24 13.03 6.11 -5.80
CA GLY A 24 13.30 5.41 -7.05
C GLY A 24 12.14 4.58 -7.60
N ALA A 25 11.14 4.23 -6.77
CA ALA A 25 9.87 3.66 -7.21
C ALA A 25 8.81 3.70 -6.09
N GLY A 26 7.59 4.10 -6.44
CA GLY A 26 6.42 4.03 -5.56
C GLY A 26 5.75 2.66 -5.63
N TRP A 27 5.20 2.21 -4.50
CA TRP A 27 4.54 0.91 -4.44
C TRP A 27 3.18 0.92 -5.13
N SER A 28 2.30 1.82 -4.71
CA SER A 28 0.94 1.95 -5.22
C SER A 28 0.80 3.01 -6.30
N THR A 29 1.60 4.08 -6.23
CA THR A 29 1.49 5.21 -7.16
C THR A 29 2.12 4.95 -8.52
N TRP A 30 3.06 4.02 -8.61
CA TRP A 30 3.71 3.60 -9.87
C TRP A 30 3.27 2.20 -10.31
N ASP A 31 2.42 1.52 -9.53
CA ASP A 31 1.79 0.29 -9.96
C ASP A 31 0.88 0.56 -11.17
N ASN A 32 1.04 -0.28 -12.20
CA ASN A 32 0.27 -0.21 -13.44
C ASN A 32 -0.69 -1.40 -13.59
N SER A 33 -0.91 -2.17 -12.52
CA SER A 33 -1.91 -3.23 -12.53
C SER A 33 -3.31 -2.63 -12.63
N GLU A 34 -4.28 -3.40 -13.13
CA GLU A 34 -5.68 -2.97 -13.19
C GLU A 34 -6.31 -2.78 -11.79
N ASN A 35 -5.59 -3.09 -10.70
CA ASN A 35 -6.10 -3.18 -9.34
C ASN A 35 -5.29 -2.36 -8.30
N THR A 36 -5.01 -1.08 -8.61
CA THR A 36 -4.25 -0.18 -7.71
C THR A 36 -4.86 -0.06 -6.29
N GLU A 37 -6.18 -0.11 -6.11
CA GLU A 37 -6.76 -0.12 -4.76
C GLU A 37 -6.39 -1.40 -4.00
N GLN A 38 -6.31 -2.54 -4.69
CA GLN A 38 -6.04 -3.82 -4.05
C GLN A 38 -4.60 -3.90 -3.54
N ILE A 39 -3.63 -3.34 -4.27
CA ILE A 39 -2.21 -3.39 -3.89
C ILE A 39 -1.91 -2.60 -2.62
N LEU A 40 -2.71 -1.59 -2.28
CA LEU A 40 -2.64 -0.83 -1.02
C LEU A 40 -3.01 -1.68 0.20
N PHE A 41 -3.89 -2.66 0.02
CA PHE A 41 -4.49 -3.42 1.12
C PHE A 41 -4.16 -4.91 1.06
N GLU A 42 -3.21 -5.33 0.22
CA GLU A 42 -2.98 -6.75 -0.06
C GLU A 42 -2.62 -7.52 1.21
N PRO A 43 -3.53 -8.38 1.73
CA PRO A 43 -3.36 -8.96 3.06
C PRO A 43 -2.20 -9.95 3.12
N THR A 44 -1.85 -10.58 1.99
CA THR A 44 -0.71 -11.50 1.94
C THR A 44 0.60 -10.73 2.06
N VAL A 45 0.74 -9.60 1.37
CA VAL A 45 1.93 -8.74 1.45
C VAL A 45 2.06 -8.14 2.85
N ILE A 46 0.96 -7.71 3.47
CA ILE A 46 0.96 -7.26 4.88
C ILE A 46 1.50 -8.37 5.79
N GLN A 47 1.02 -9.60 5.63
CA GLN A 47 1.50 -10.74 6.42
C GLN A 47 2.99 -11.02 6.16
N MET A 48 3.44 -10.96 4.92
CA MET A 48 4.86 -11.14 4.56
C MET A 48 5.76 -10.09 5.21
N ILE A 49 5.34 -8.82 5.27
CA ILE A 49 6.08 -7.75 5.97
C ILE A 49 6.11 -8.02 7.48
N LEU A 50 5.02 -8.48 8.08
CA LEU A 50 4.97 -8.83 9.51
C LEU A 50 5.89 -10.02 9.84
N ASP A 51 6.07 -10.94 8.89
CA ASP A 51 6.92 -12.12 9.00
C ASP A 51 8.39 -11.84 8.61
N ASP A 52 8.75 -10.59 8.33
CA ASP A 52 10.09 -10.16 7.91
C ASP A 52 10.60 -10.92 6.66
N ALA A 53 9.70 -11.14 5.70
CA ALA A 53 10.01 -11.80 4.44
C ALA A 53 11.01 -10.97 3.60
N ASP A 54 11.80 -11.64 2.77
CA ASP A 54 12.69 -10.96 1.83
C ASP A 54 11.85 -10.15 0.81
N PRO A 55 12.19 -8.88 0.54
CA PRO A 55 11.48 -8.06 -0.44
C PRO A 55 11.33 -8.72 -1.81
N LYS A 56 12.27 -9.58 -2.22
CA LYS A 56 12.18 -10.32 -3.49
C LYS A 56 11.09 -11.37 -3.49
N ASP A 57 10.81 -11.99 -2.34
CA ASP A 57 9.70 -12.94 -2.22
C ASP A 57 8.36 -12.20 -2.33
N VAL A 58 8.27 -10.98 -1.79
CA VAL A 58 7.10 -10.10 -1.91
C VAL A 58 6.87 -9.70 -3.37
N GLU A 59 7.94 -9.25 -4.05
CA GLU A 59 7.89 -8.91 -5.47
C GLU A 59 7.45 -10.10 -6.32
N ALA A 60 8.07 -11.27 -6.15
CA ALA A 60 7.73 -12.48 -6.88
C ALA A 60 6.28 -12.94 -6.63
N TYR A 61 5.77 -12.79 -5.41
CA TYR A 61 4.36 -13.03 -5.10
C TYR A 61 3.45 -12.10 -5.93
N CYS A 62 3.74 -10.80 -5.93
CA CYS A 62 2.94 -9.83 -6.67
C CYS A 62 3.01 -10.05 -8.17
N GLU A 63 4.18 -10.30 -8.75
CA GLU A 63 4.37 -10.63 -10.17
C GLU A 63 3.57 -11.88 -10.58
N SER A 64 3.45 -12.86 -9.69
CA SER A 64 2.68 -14.08 -9.97
C SER A 64 1.16 -13.87 -9.94
N LYS A 65 0.70 -12.81 -9.27
CA LYS A 65 -0.72 -12.57 -8.97
C LYS A 65 -1.33 -11.47 -9.84
N TYR A 66 -0.57 -10.42 -10.11
CA TYR A 66 -1.04 -9.21 -10.76
C TYR A 66 -0.35 -9.05 -12.11
N GLU A 67 -1.12 -9.25 -13.18
CA GLU A 67 -0.62 -9.03 -14.54
C GLU A 67 -0.30 -7.54 -14.76
N HIS A 68 0.82 -7.27 -15.44
CA HIS A 68 1.26 -5.93 -15.84
C HIS A 68 1.54 -4.94 -14.70
N GLY A 69 1.53 -5.38 -13.44
CA GLY A 69 1.90 -4.53 -12.32
C GLY A 69 3.39 -4.22 -12.28
N TYR A 70 3.72 -3.12 -11.61
CA TYR A 70 5.10 -2.71 -11.35
C TYR A 70 5.30 -2.62 -9.85
N PHE A 71 6.09 -3.54 -9.30
CA PHE A 71 6.22 -3.73 -7.85
C PHE A 71 7.52 -3.15 -7.30
N GLY A 72 7.99 -2.07 -7.92
CA GLY A 72 9.07 -1.26 -7.37
C GLY A 72 8.67 -0.64 -6.02
N GLY A 73 9.66 -0.17 -5.25
CA GLY A 73 9.42 0.38 -3.91
C GLY A 73 9.20 -0.69 -2.83
N VAL A 74 9.23 -1.97 -3.20
CA VAL A 74 9.12 -3.11 -2.26
C VAL A 74 10.19 -3.07 -1.15
N ASP A 75 11.39 -2.57 -1.45
CA ASP A 75 12.46 -2.41 -0.46
C ASP A 75 12.15 -1.35 0.63
N GLY A 76 11.20 -0.45 0.35
CA GLY A 76 10.77 0.63 1.26
C GLY A 76 9.41 0.38 1.92
N LEU A 77 8.80 -0.79 1.68
CA LEU A 77 7.45 -1.11 2.15
C LEU A 77 7.36 -1.17 3.66
N HIS A 78 6.33 -0.52 4.19
CA HIS A 78 5.94 -0.62 5.59
C HIS A 78 4.43 -0.52 5.74
N ILE A 79 3.92 -0.93 6.90
CA ILE A 79 2.49 -0.94 7.19
C ILE A 79 2.12 0.30 8.01
N VAL A 80 1.15 1.06 7.51
CA VAL A 80 0.46 2.10 8.27
C VAL A 80 -0.89 1.57 8.73
N TRP A 81 -1.12 1.54 10.05
CA TRP A 81 -2.37 1.10 10.65
C TRP A 81 -3.36 2.27 10.78
N LEU A 82 -4.55 2.12 10.21
CA LEU A 82 -5.62 3.13 10.24
C LEU A 82 -6.92 2.57 10.83
N LYS A 83 -7.73 3.42 11.44
CA LYS A 83 -9.09 3.02 11.82
C LYS A 83 -9.93 2.77 10.56
N PRO A 84 -10.82 1.75 10.55
CA PRO A 84 -11.71 1.52 9.42
C PRO A 84 -12.55 2.78 9.09
N GLY A 85 -12.64 3.12 7.81
CA GLY A 85 -13.34 4.33 7.35
C GLY A 85 -12.52 5.62 7.39
N THR A 86 -11.26 5.58 7.82
CA THR A 86 -10.35 6.75 7.73
C THR A 86 -10.15 7.12 6.26
N GLU A 87 -10.45 8.37 5.90
CA GLU A 87 -10.15 8.91 4.58
C GLU A 87 -8.67 9.33 4.50
N PHE A 88 -7.96 8.84 3.48
CA PHE A 88 -6.56 9.17 3.22
C PHE A 88 -6.28 9.21 1.72
N TYR A 89 -5.16 9.80 1.33
CA TYR A 89 -4.56 9.63 0.01
C TYR A 89 -3.06 9.36 0.14
N ILE A 90 -2.47 8.75 -0.87
CA ILE A 90 -1.03 8.58 -0.99
C ILE A 90 -0.48 9.75 -1.80
N ASP A 91 0.41 10.53 -1.19
CA ASP A 91 1.23 11.53 -1.86
C ASP A 91 2.56 10.89 -2.23
N GLU A 92 3.16 11.27 -3.36
CA GLU A 92 4.42 10.66 -3.81
C GLU A 92 5.39 11.69 -4.38
N TYR A 93 6.67 11.51 -4.06
CA TYR A 93 7.79 12.27 -4.61
C TYR A 93 9.01 11.40 -4.89
N ASP A 94 9.32 11.20 -6.18
CA ASP A 94 10.41 10.35 -6.70
C ASP A 94 10.38 8.92 -6.14
N GLY A 95 9.19 8.32 -6.14
CA GLY A 95 8.88 7.00 -5.61
C GLY A 95 8.66 6.94 -4.10
N ALA A 96 9.06 7.96 -3.34
CA ALA A 96 8.81 7.99 -1.91
C ALA A 96 7.34 8.38 -1.65
N GLU A 97 6.57 7.42 -1.16
CA GLU A 97 5.16 7.57 -0.81
C GLU A 97 4.98 8.04 0.64
N GLY A 98 3.97 8.87 0.84
CA GLY A 98 3.50 9.32 2.14
C GLY A 98 1.98 9.18 2.25
N LEU A 99 1.50 8.67 3.39
CA LEU A 99 0.07 8.58 3.67
C LEU A 99 -0.44 9.84 4.35
N ILE A 100 -1.34 10.56 3.67
CA ILE A 100 -1.93 11.80 4.15
C ILE A 100 -3.39 11.56 4.54
N GLN A 101 -3.68 11.64 5.83
CA GLN A 101 -5.05 11.54 6.34
C GLN A 101 -5.78 12.87 6.10
N LYS A 102 -6.98 12.80 5.53
CA LYS A 102 -7.79 13.98 5.19
C LYS A 102 -8.03 14.90 6.39
N GLU A 103 -8.33 14.31 7.56
CA GLU A 103 -8.61 15.03 8.81
C GLU A 103 -7.38 15.74 9.40
N ARG A 104 -6.16 15.33 9.01
CA ARG A 104 -4.91 15.88 9.54
C ARG A 104 -4.22 16.84 8.59
N HIS A 105 -4.80 17.05 7.40
CA HIS A 105 -4.25 17.93 6.38
C HIS A 105 -5.01 19.26 6.33
N ASN A 106 -4.28 20.37 6.32
CA ASN A 106 -4.87 21.71 6.25
C ASN A 106 -5.27 22.02 4.81
N TRP A 107 -6.55 21.81 4.48
CA TRP A 107 -7.13 22.26 3.22
C TRP A 107 -7.50 23.73 3.33
N ASN A 108 -7.08 24.53 2.36
CA ASN A 108 -7.46 25.93 2.24
C ASN A 108 -8.56 26.05 1.17
N THR A 109 -9.55 26.91 1.40
CA THR A 109 -10.59 27.25 0.42
C THR A 109 -10.23 28.60 -0.21
N ALA A 110 -10.37 28.72 -1.54
CA ALA A 110 -10.16 29.96 -2.29
C ALA A 110 -11.46 30.75 -2.45
#